data_AF-A0A837KJC7-F1
#
_entry.id   AF-A0A837KJC7-F1
#
_cell.length_a   1.000
_cell.length_b   1.000
_cell.length_c   1.000
_cell.angle_alpha   90.00
_cell.angle_beta   90.00
_cell.angle_gamma   90.00
#
_symmetry.space_group_name_H-M   'P 1'
#
loop_
_entity.id
_entity.type
_entity.pdbx_description
1 polymer ?
#
loop_
_entity_poly.entity_id
_entity_poly.type
_entity_poly.pdbx_seq_one_letter_code
_entity_poly.pdbx_strand_id
1 'polypeptide(L)'
;MSRGGWLDIRFRIHLLFWAVIGLSVVTGHFLEVITLFVIVLIHELGHVAMARELGWSVKEVQLLPFGGVATMEDSYATDPMDEIVVALAGPFLNMVMMAASYLFWFMGIWTEEWARFFLVSNLTIALFNLLPIWPLDGGRILLAVLCWFMSYRQATMISMTGSTLFAGIMVGMSSLELKYNIAVIGIYLLVLNIQAFLRFPYQFFRFLVEKYDRQREEAAVQAIRVHPEETVLAVSHKLRRGCSHLFYVQGAGLLAEEQLLHALLFEQKHDAAVGKLL
;
A
#
# COMPACT_ATOMS: atom_id res chain seq x y z
N MET A 1 -6.72 18.85 13.60
CA MET A 1 -7.55 17.94 12.78
C MET A 1 -8.25 16.95 13.71
N SER A 2 -9.58 16.90 13.73
CA SER A 2 -10.31 15.96 14.58
C SER A 2 -10.06 14.53 14.11
N ARG A 3 -9.52 13.67 14.97
CA ARG A 3 -9.44 12.23 14.71
C ARG A 3 -10.88 11.70 14.59
N GLY A 4 -11.41 11.59 13.37
CA GLY A 4 -12.78 11.09 13.13
C GLY A 4 -12.98 9.75 13.84
N GLY A 5 -14.06 9.56 14.59
CA GLY A 5 -14.27 8.37 15.42
C GLY A 5 -14.25 7.05 14.63
N TRP A 6 -14.17 5.90 15.29
CA TRP A 6 -14.30 4.58 14.63
C TRP A 6 -15.61 4.43 13.84
N LEU A 7 -16.64 5.21 14.23
CA LEU A 7 -17.94 5.29 13.59
C LEU A 7 -17.95 5.97 12.21
N ASP A 8 -16.87 6.66 11.83
CA ASP A 8 -16.77 7.34 10.52
C ASP A 8 -16.20 6.43 9.41
N ILE A 9 -15.72 5.23 9.78
CA ILE A 9 -15.18 4.26 8.84
C ILE A 9 -16.33 3.52 8.16
N ARG A 10 -16.43 3.64 6.83
CA ARG A 10 -17.41 2.88 6.05
C ARG A 10 -16.89 1.47 5.80
N PHE A 11 -17.66 0.47 6.23
CA PHE A 11 -17.39 -0.92 5.88
C PHE A 11 -18.23 -1.32 4.67
N ARG A 12 -17.60 -1.80 3.60
CA ARG A 12 -18.29 -2.33 2.42
C ARG A 12 -17.87 -3.76 2.14
N ILE A 13 -18.87 -4.60 1.85
CA ILE A 13 -18.66 -5.98 1.42
C ILE A 13 -18.92 -6.04 -0.08
N HIS A 14 -17.93 -6.49 -0.86
CA HIS A 14 -18.07 -6.59 -2.30
C HIS A 14 -19.05 -7.68 -2.72
N LEU A 15 -19.76 -7.51 -3.85
CA LEU A 15 -20.77 -8.47 -4.34
C LEU A 15 -20.22 -9.90 -4.50
N LEU A 16 -18.99 -10.02 -4.99
CA LEU A 16 -18.30 -11.32 -5.13
C LEU A 16 -18.17 -12.07 -3.80
N PHE A 17 -18.08 -11.36 -2.68
CA PHE A 17 -17.98 -11.98 -1.37
C PHE A 17 -19.30 -12.69 -1.01
N TRP A 18 -20.45 -12.08 -1.32
CA TRP A 18 -21.76 -12.70 -1.15
C TRP A 18 -21.92 -13.95 -2.02
N ALA A 19 -21.38 -13.93 -3.24
CA ALA A 19 -21.38 -15.11 -4.10
C ALA A 19 -20.55 -16.27 -3.51
N VAL A 20 -19.39 -15.98 -2.92
CA VAL A 20 -18.55 -16.98 -2.23
C VAL A 20 -19.25 -17.54 -1.00
N ILE A 21 -19.89 -16.70 -0.18
CA ILE A 21 -20.70 -17.19 0.95
C ILE A 21 -21.82 -18.11 0.45
N GLY A 22 -22.58 -17.70 -0.55
CA GLY A 22 -23.67 -18.50 -1.11
C GLY A 22 -23.19 -19.87 -1.59
N LEU A 23 -22.07 -19.93 -2.30
CA LEU A 23 -21.46 -21.19 -2.73
C LEU A 23 -20.99 -22.04 -1.55
N SER A 24 -20.39 -21.42 -0.52
CA SER A 24 -19.91 -22.13 0.67
C SER A 24 -21.02 -22.80 1.48
N VAL A 25 -22.20 -22.18 1.53
CA VAL A 25 -23.38 -22.76 2.19
C VAL A 25 -23.86 -23.99 1.42
N VAL A 26 -23.87 -23.91 0.08
CA VAL A 26 -24.29 -25.03 -0.79
C VAL A 26 -23.29 -26.19 -0.72
N THR A 27 -22.00 -25.92 -0.61
CA THR A 27 -20.95 -26.95 -0.54
C THR A 27 -20.66 -27.47 0.87
N GLY A 28 -21.26 -26.87 1.91
CA GLY A 28 -21.06 -27.26 3.31
C GLY A 28 -19.83 -26.67 4.00
N HIS A 29 -19.09 -25.77 3.34
CA HIS A 29 -17.86 -25.14 3.84
C HIS A 29 -18.08 -23.76 4.48
N PHE A 30 -19.27 -23.53 5.05
CA PHE A 30 -19.64 -22.22 5.57
C PHE A 30 -18.75 -21.78 6.76
N LEU A 31 -18.40 -22.71 7.66
CA LEU A 31 -17.60 -22.42 8.84
C LEU A 31 -16.17 -22.02 8.48
N GLU A 32 -15.60 -22.64 7.46
CA GLU A 32 -14.27 -22.34 6.96
C GLU A 32 -14.22 -20.96 6.30
N VAL A 33 -15.22 -20.64 5.48
CA VAL A 33 -15.30 -19.34 4.79
C VAL A 33 -15.55 -18.20 5.78
N ILE A 34 -16.43 -18.37 6.76
CA ILE A 34 -16.65 -17.32 7.78
C ILE A 34 -15.41 -17.14 8.66
N THR A 35 -14.68 -18.22 8.95
CA THR A 35 -13.43 -18.14 9.71
C THR A 35 -12.35 -17.38 8.94
N LEU A 36 -12.16 -17.69 7.66
CA LEU A 36 -11.23 -16.95 6.79
C LEU A 36 -11.62 -15.46 6.72
N PHE A 37 -12.91 -15.16 6.63
CA PHE A 37 -13.40 -13.78 6.65
C PHE A 37 -13.04 -13.06 7.95
N VAL A 38 -13.25 -13.69 9.11
CA VAL A 38 -12.90 -13.10 10.40
C VAL A 38 -11.39 -12.88 10.51
N ILE A 39 -10.57 -13.81 10.02
CA ILE A 39 -9.10 -13.65 9.99
C ILE A 39 -8.72 -12.43 9.14
N VAL A 40 -9.22 -12.32 7.91
CA VAL A 40 -8.95 -11.17 7.04
C VAL A 40 -9.45 -9.87 7.67
N LEU A 41 -10.63 -9.87 8.29
CA LEU A 41 -11.16 -8.69 8.97
C LEU A 41 -10.24 -8.23 10.10
N ILE A 42 -9.79 -9.15 10.96
CA ILE A 42 -8.87 -8.82 12.07
C ILE A 42 -7.53 -8.32 11.51
N HIS A 43 -7.02 -8.93 10.45
CA HIS A 43 -5.82 -8.47 9.75
C HIS A 43 -5.95 -7.01 9.28
N GLU A 44 -7.03 -6.67 8.57
CA GLU A 44 -7.29 -5.31 8.10
C GLU A 44 -7.47 -4.31 9.26
N LEU A 45 -8.12 -4.74 10.35
CA LEU A 45 -8.25 -3.92 11.55
C LEU A 45 -6.88 -3.58 12.17
N GLY A 46 -5.88 -4.44 12.00
CA GLY A 46 -4.49 -4.15 12.40
C GLY A 46 -3.92 -2.95 11.65
N HIS A 47 -4.05 -2.92 10.33
CA HIS A 47 -3.61 -1.78 9.52
C HIS A 47 -4.35 -0.50 9.92
N VAL A 48 -5.67 -0.59 10.09
CA VAL A 48 -6.50 0.57 10.46
C VAL A 48 -6.14 1.11 11.84
N ALA A 49 -5.92 0.23 12.82
CA ALA A 49 -5.53 0.63 14.17
C ALA A 49 -4.20 1.38 14.15
N MET A 50 -3.18 0.83 13.48
CA MET A 50 -1.86 1.45 13.39
C MET A 50 -1.88 2.76 12.59
N ALA A 51 -2.58 2.80 11.46
CA ALA A 51 -2.70 4.02 10.66
C ALA A 51 -3.32 5.17 11.46
N ARG A 52 -4.34 4.88 12.27
CA ARG A 52 -4.97 5.89 13.15
C ARG A 52 -4.07 6.33 14.29
N GLU A 53 -3.26 5.44 14.84
CA GLU A 53 -2.28 5.77 15.86
C GLU A 53 -1.22 6.74 15.33
N LEU A 54 -0.79 6.55 14.08
CA LEU A 54 0.09 7.46 13.34
C LEU A 54 -0.62 8.71 12.78
N GLY A 55 -1.91 8.87 13.07
CA GLY A 55 -2.68 10.07 12.71
C GLY A 55 -3.21 10.12 11.28
N TRP A 56 -3.23 9.00 10.55
CA TRP A 56 -3.74 8.94 9.19
C TRP A 56 -5.28 8.91 9.18
N SER A 57 -5.90 9.57 8.21
CA SER A 57 -7.35 9.48 7.99
C SER A 57 -7.73 8.24 7.16
N VAL A 58 -8.49 7.34 7.80
CA VAL A 58 -9.01 6.11 7.18
C VAL A 58 -10.49 6.35 6.84
N LYS A 59 -10.86 6.23 5.56
CA LYS A 59 -12.24 6.49 5.10
C LYS A 59 -13.10 5.25 4.97
N GLU A 60 -12.52 4.19 4.44
CA GLU A 60 -13.29 3.03 4.00
C GLU A 60 -12.45 1.77 4.09
N VAL A 61 -13.04 0.69 4.60
CA VAL A 61 -12.50 -0.66 4.56
C VAL A 61 -13.44 -1.49 3.70
N GLN A 62 -12.96 -1.89 2.53
CA GLN A 62 -13.70 -2.74 1.60
C GLN A 62 -13.18 -4.18 1.67
N LEU A 63 -14.05 -5.13 1.92
CA LEU A 63 -13.70 -6.56 1.97
C LEU A 63 -13.99 -7.22 0.62
N LEU A 64 -12.99 -7.89 0.09
CA LEU A 64 -12.97 -8.63 -1.17
C LEU A 64 -12.86 -10.15 -0.88
N PRO A 65 -13.20 -11.03 -1.84
CA PRO A 65 -13.07 -12.47 -1.66
C PRO A 65 -11.65 -12.95 -1.36
N PHE A 66 -10.65 -12.18 -1.76
CA PHE A 66 -9.23 -12.54 -1.67
C PHE A 66 -8.42 -11.58 -0.76
N GLY A 67 -9.09 -10.77 0.08
CA GLY A 67 -8.42 -9.81 0.97
C GLY A 67 -9.31 -8.62 1.34
N GLY A 68 -8.75 -7.58 1.96
CA GLY A 68 -9.38 -6.28 2.13
C GLY A 68 -8.63 -5.18 1.38
N VAL A 69 -9.29 -4.05 1.19
CA VAL A 69 -8.68 -2.80 0.72
C VAL A 69 -9.14 -1.69 1.66
N ALA A 70 -8.20 -1.19 2.46
CA ALA A 70 -8.40 0.03 3.24
C ALA A 70 -8.01 1.26 2.40
N THR A 71 -8.95 2.19 2.22
CA THR A 71 -8.69 3.47 1.56
C THR A 71 -8.33 4.53 2.58
N MET A 72 -7.11 5.05 2.48
CA MET A 72 -6.53 6.07 3.36
C MET A 72 -6.29 7.35 2.54
N GLU A 73 -6.64 8.53 3.07
CA GLU A 73 -6.46 9.79 2.32
C GLU A 73 -5.04 10.36 2.43
N ASP A 74 -4.37 10.07 3.54
CA ASP A 74 -3.12 10.70 3.95
C ASP A 74 -1.90 9.78 3.78
N SER A 75 -1.87 8.92 2.76
CA SER A 75 -0.83 7.89 2.62
C SER A 75 0.24 8.18 1.56
N TYR A 76 0.12 9.24 0.75
CA TYR A 76 0.97 9.38 -0.44
C TYR A 76 2.31 10.07 -0.13
N ALA A 77 2.31 11.12 0.71
CA ALA A 77 3.53 11.86 1.08
C ALA A 77 4.12 11.47 2.44
N THR A 78 3.52 10.50 3.14
CA THR A 78 3.94 10.09 4.49
C THR A 78 5.32 9.46 4.52
N ASP A 79 5.96 9.49 5.69
CA ASP A 79 7.25 8.84 5.94
C ASP A 79 7.20 7.36 5.52
N PRO A 80 8.20 6.86 4.75
CA PRO A 80 8.28 5.44 4.44
C PRO A 80 8.29 4.53 5.67
N MET A 81 8.81 4.98 6.82
CA MET A 81 8.79 4.17 8.04
C MET A 81 7.36 3.95 8.55
N ASP A 82 6.53 4.99 8.55
CA ASP A 82 5.13 4.91 8.95
C ASP A 82 4.37 3.89 8.06
N GLU A 83 4.66 3.88 6.75
CA GLU A 83 4.08 2.91 5.80
C GLU A 83 4.46 1.47 6.15
N ILE A 84 5.72 1.21 6.50
CA ILE A 84 6.19 -0.12 6.89
C ILE A 84 5.52 -0.58 8.18
N VAL A 85 5.44 0.30 9.18
CA VAL A 85 4.81 0.00 10.47
C VAL A 85 3.33 -0.32 10.28
N VAL A 86 2.61 0.44 9.45
CA VAL A 86 1.21 0.15 9.09
C VAL A 86 1.10 -1.17 8.35
N ALA A 87 1.93 -1.42 7.32
CA ALA A 87 1.88 -2.65 6.53
C ALA A 87 2.25 -3.92 7.33
N LEU A 88 3.04 -3.79 8.40
CA LEU A 88 3.36 -4.92 9.29
C LEU A 88 2.29 -5.19 10.35
N ALA A 89 1.37 -4.25 10.61
CA ALA A 89 0.37 -4.39 11.66
C ALA A 89 -0.64 -5.52 11.38
N GLY A 90 -1.05 -5.72 10.14
CA GLY A 90 -1.91 -6.85 9.74
C GLY A 90 -1.25 -8.21 9.94
N PRO A 91 -0.06 -8.46 9.35
CA PRO A 91 0.73 -9.67 9.59
C PRO A 91 1.03 -9.92 11.08
N PHE A 92 1.26 -8.85 11.85
CA PHE A 92 1.42 -8.95 13.30
C PHE A 92 0.18 -9.52 14.00
N LEU A 93 -1.02 -9.05 13.66
CA LEU A 93 -2.26 -9.62 14.21
C LEU A 93 -2.48 -11.07 13.79
N ASN A 94 -2.06 -11.48 12.58
CA ASN A 94 -2.07 -12.90 12.20
C ASN A 94 -1.17 -13.75 13.10
N MET A 95 0.02 -13.25 13.48
CA MET A 95 0.89 -13.95 14.44
C MET A 95 0.25 -14.06 15.82
N VAL A 96 -0.42 -13.00 16.29
CA VAL A 96 -1.17 -13.04 17.57
C VAL A 96 -2.30 -14.06 17.51
N MET A 97 -3.06 -14.11 16.41
CA MET A 97 -4.12 -15.10 16.19
C MET A 97 -3.58 -16.54 16.14
N MET A 98 -2.42 -16.76 15.52
CA MET A 98 -1.75 -18.07 15.53
C MET A 98 -1.36 -18.50 16.95
N ALA A 99 -0.80 -17.60 17.75
CA ALA A 99 -0.45 -17.87 19.15
C ALA A 99 -1.71 -18.19 19.98
N ALA A 100 -2.82 -17.47 19.76
CA ALA A 100 -4.09 -17.75 20.39
C ALA A 100 -4.66 -19.13 20.01
N SER A 101 -4.53 -19.54 18.74
CA SER A 101 -4.92 -20.87 18.27
C SER A 101 -4.18 -21.98 19.02
N TYR A 102 -2.86 -21.85 19.13
CA TYR A 102 -2.03 -22.81 19.86
C TYR A 102 -2.42 -22.88 21.34
N LEU A 103 -2.67 -21.73 21.97
CA LEU A 103 -3.10 -21.67 23.37
C LEU A 103 -4.45 -22.37 23.59
N PHE A 104 -5.44 -22.12 22.74
CA PHE A 104 -6.77 -22.75 22.86
C PHE A 104 -6.75 -24.25 22.61
N TRP A 105 -5.90 -24.71 21.70
CA TRP A 105 -5.64 -26.15 21.55
C TRP A 105 -4.99 -26.74 22.80
N PHE A 106 -3.93 -26.11 23.32
CA PHE A 106 -3.22 -26.57 24.50
C PHE A 106 -4.12 -26.65 25.75
N MET A 107 -5.07 -25.72 25.88
CA MET A 107 -6.07 -25.73 26.96
C MET A 107 -7.20 -26.75 26.77
N GLY A 108 -7.22 -27.49 25.66
CA GLY A 108 -8.28 -28.45 25.34
C GLY A 108 -9.62 -27.80 24.95
N ILE A 109 -9.62 -26.49 24.64
CA ILE A 109 -10.82 -25.76 24.21
C ILE A 109 -11.14 -26.08 22.76
N TRP A 110 -10.11 -26.18 21.91
CA TRP A 110 -10.22 -26.47 20.49
C TRP A 110 -9.71 -27.87 20.14
N THR A 111 -10.34 -28.50 19.16
CA THR A 111 -9.83 -29.74 18.57
C THR A 111 -8.53 -29.45 17.81
N GLU A 112 -7.66 -30.47 17.70
CA GLU A 112 -6.41 -30.35 16.95
C GLU A 112 -6.66 -29.97 15.48
N GLU A 113 -7.69 -30.55 14.87
CA GLU A 113 -8.08 -30.25 13.49
C GLU A 113 -8.45 -28.77 13.29
N TRP A 114 -9.28 -28.23 14.19
CA TRP A 114 -9.72 -26.84 14.10
C TRP A 114 -8.57 -25.85 14.36
N ALA A 115 -7.76 -26.12 15.39
CA ALA A 115 -6.62 -25.28 15.70
C ALA A 115 -5.58 -25.27 14.57
N ARG A 116 -5.34 -26.43 13.95
CA ARG A 116 -4.47 -26.57 12.78
C ARG A 116 -5.02 -25.79 11.58
N PHE A 117 -6.31 -25.93 11.28
CA PHE A 117 -6.94 -25.16 10.22
C PHE A 117 -6.77 -23.65 10.45
N PHE A 118 -7.14 -23.15 11.63
CA PHE A 118 -7.04 -21.73 11.96
C PHE A 118 -5.59 -21.21 11.90
N LEU A 119 -4.62 -21.99 12.38
CA LEU A 119 -3.20 -21.65 12.31
C LEU A 119 -2.70 -21.57 10.86
N VAL A 120 -3.00 -22.59 10.05
CA VAL A 120 -2.58 -22.63 8.63
C VAL A 120 -3.24 -21.50 7.84
N SER A 121 -4.50 -21.18 8.11
CA SER A 121 -5.21 -20.06 7.47
C SER A 121 -4.55 -18.71 7.78
N ASN A 122 -4.24 -18.44 9.04
CA ASN A 122 -3.54 -17.21 9.44
C ASN A 122 -2.15 -17.11 8.80
N LEU A 123 -1.39 -18.21 8.84
CA LEU A 123 -0.07 -18.27 8.22
C LEU A 123 -0.15 -18.03 6.71
N THR A 124 -1.13 -18.63 6.04
CA THR A 124 -1.33 -18.47 4.60
C THR A 124 -1.67 -17.01 4.25
N ILE A 125 -2.58 -16.38 4.98
CA ILE A 125 -2.95 -14.97 4.76
C ILE A 125 -1.77 -14.04 5.04
N ALA A 126 -1.02 -14.28 6.12
CA ALA A 126 0.17 -13.50 6.46
C ALA A 126 1.25 -13.60 5.37
N LEU A 127 1.62 -14.81 4.97
CA LEU A 127 2.65 -15.03 3.94
C LEU A 127 2.21 -14.52 2.57
N PHE A 128 0.93 -14.69 2.23
CA PHE A 128 0.39 -14.16 0.98
C PHE A 128 0.49 -12.64 0.94
N ASN A 129 0.04 -11.94 1.99
CA ASN A 129 0.12 -10.48 2.03
C ASN A 129 1.56 -9.97 2.10
N LEU A 130 2.51 -10.74 2.64
CA LEU A 130 3.94 -10.38 2.65
C LEU A 130 4.65 -10.63 1.31
N LEU A 131 3.97 -11.14 0.27
CA LEU A 131 4.56 -11.23 -1.06
C LEU A 131 4.94 -9.82 -1.57
N PRO A 132 6.10 -9.66 -2.25
CA PRO A 132 6.59 -8.38 -2.75
C PRO A 132 5.85 -7.94 -4.02
N ILE A 133 4.52 -7.95 -3.99
CA ILE A 133 3.63 -7.66 -5.12
C ILE A 133 2.70 -6.54 -4.69
N TRP A 134 2.75 -5.40 -5.37
CA TRP A 134 1.77 -4.34 -5.20
C TRP A 134 0.39 -4.80 -5.68
N PRO A 135 -0.70 -4.64 -4.89
CA PRO A 135 -0.84 -3.77 -3.71
C PRO A 135 -0.75 -4.48 -2.33
N LEU A 136 -0.25 -5.71 -2.25
CA LEU A 136 -0.12 -6.45 -0.99
C LEU A 136 0.85 -5.76 -0.02
N ASP A 137 0.78 -6.08 1.27
CA ASP A 137 1.60 -5.48 2.32
C ASP A 137 3.10 -5.58 2.04
N GLY A 138 3.59 -6.72 1.56
CA GLY A 138 4.98 -6.91 1.17
C GLY A 138 5.40 -6.01 0.02
N GLY A 139 4.49 -5.74 -0.93
CA GLY A 139 4.68 -4.76 -1.99
C GLY A 139 4.74 -3.32 -1.46
N ARG A 140 3.90 -2.98 -0.47
CA ARG A 140 3.93 -1.67 0.21
C ARG A 140 5.23 -1.47 1.00
N ILE A 141 5.67 -2.50 1.73
CA ILE A 141 6.95 -2.51 2.44
C ILE A 141 8.10 -2.34 1.45
N LEU A 142 8.11 -3.09 0.34
CA LEU A 142 9.13 -2.94 -0.71
C LEU A 142 9.16 -1.52 -1.27
N LEU A 143 8.00 -0.95 -1.61
CA LEU A 143 7.91 0.42 -2.10
C LEU A 143 8.47 1.43 -1.10
N ALA A 144 8.10 1.30 0.19
CA ALA A 144 8.59 2.17 1.24
C ALA A 144 10.11 2.09 1.39
N VAL A 145 10.68 0.88 1.40
CA VAL A 145 12.13 0.66 1.45
C VAL A 145 12.82 1.30 0.24
N LEU A 146 12.27 1.14 -0.97
CA LEU A 146 12.81 1.77 -2.18
C LEU A 146 12.80 3.30 -2.06
N CYS A 147 11.75 3.89 -1.48
CA CYS A 147 11.62 5.34 -1.31
C CYS A 147 12.70 5.97 -0.42
N TRP A 148 13.40 5.21 0.42
CA TRP A 148 14.58 5.72 1.14
C TRP A 148 15.77 6.00 0.21
N PHE A 149 15.91 5.21 -0.87
CA PHE A 149 17.08 5.26 -1.74
C PHE A 149 16.86 6.06 -3.02
N MET A 150 15.62 6.16 -3.50
CA MET A 150 15.28 6.77 -4.80
C MET A 150 14.01 7.63 -4.76
N SER A 151 13.72 8.33 -5.86
CA SER A 151 12.53 9.18 -5.93
C SER A 151 11.23 8.36 -5.90
N TYR A 152 10.14 8.96 -5.42
CA TYR A 152 8.85 8.28 -5.29
C TYR A 152 8.39 7.68 -6.63
N ARG A 153 8.58 8.43 -7.73
CA ARG A 153 8.28 7.95 -9.08
C ARG A 153 9.11 6.73 -9.46
N GLN A 154 10.43 6.77 -9.25
CA GLN A 154 11.32 5.65 -9.58
C GLN A 154 10.98 4.41 -8.74
N ALA A 155 10.81 4.58 -7.42
CA ALA A 155 10.45 3.52 -6.50
C ALA A 155 9.14 2.83 -6.90
N THR A 156 8.13 3.62 -7.24
CA THR A 156 6.81 3.11 -7.67
C THR A 156 6.91 2.33 -8.98
N MET A 157 7.64 2.85 -9.97
CA MET A 157 7.82 2.18 -11.26
C MET A 157 8.57 0.84 -11.13
N ILE A 158 9.63 0.79 -10.30
CA ILE A 158 10.37 -0.44 -10.02
C ILE A 158 9.48 -1.43 -9.29
N SER A 159 8.76 -0.99 -8.26
CA SER A 159 7.83 -1.82 -7.50
C SER A 159 6.74 -2.42 -8.39
N MET A 160 6.10 -1.61 -9.24
CA MET A 160 5.06 -2.08 -10.17
C MET A 160 5.61 -3.04 -11.22
N THR A 161 6.75 -2.72 -11.83
CA THR A 161 7.40 -3.60 -12.81
C THR A 161 7.78 -4.95 -12.19
N GLY A 162 8.40 -4.92 -11.01
CA GLY A 162 8.77 -6.13 -10.26
C GLY A 162 7.54 -6.97 -9.89
N SER A 163 6.47 -6.32 -9.46
CA SER A 163 5.18 -6.97 -9.14
C SER A 163 4.56 -7.64 -10.37
N THR A 164 4.56 -6.95 -11.51
CA THR A 164 4.07 -7.50 -12.79
C THR A 164 4.89 -8.72 -13.21
N LEU A 165 6.21 -8.65 -13.11
CA LEU A 165 7.09 -9.78 -13.44
C LEU A 165 6.82 -10.98 -12.53
N PHE A 166 6.75 -10.75 -11.21
CA PHE A 166 6.50 -11.81 -10.24
C PHE A 166 5.13 -12.47 -10.46
N ALA A 167 4.07 -11.68 -10.62
CA ALA A 167 2.73 -12.20 -10.90
C ALA A 167 2.67 -12.93 -12.26
N GLY A 168 3.40 -12.43 -13.28
CA GLY A 168 3.55 -13.10 -14.58
C GLY A 168 4.23 -14.47 -14.47
N ILE A 169 5.30 -14.59 -13.67
CA ILE A 169 5.97 -15.85 -13.38
C ILE A 169 5.02 -16.81 -12.66
N MET A 170 4.27 -16.33 -11.66
CA MET A 170 3.26 -17.15 -10.97
C MET A 170 2.21 -17.73 -11.94
N VAL A 171 1.70 -16.92 -12.86
CA VAL A 171 0.74 -17.37 -13.88
C VAL A 171 1.38 -18.37 -14.85
N GLY A 172 2.61 -18.12 -15.30
CA GLY A 172 3.33 -19.02 -16.19
C GLY A 172 3.57 -20.39 -15.56
N MET A 173 4.14 -20.44 -14.35
CA MET A 173 4.42 -21.69 -13.63
C MET A 173 3.14 -22.47 -13.28
N SER A 174 2.11 -21.78 -12.82
CA SER A 174 0.84 -22.44 -12.46
C SER A 174 0.11 -23.05 -13.66
N SER A 175 0.25 -22.44 -14.85
CA SER A 175 -0.32 -22.97 -16.09
C SER A 175 0.40 -24.25 -16.55
N LEU A 176 1.71 -24.35 -16.33
CA LEU A 176 2.50 -25.55 -16.66
C LEU A 176 2.16 -26.74 -15.76
N GLU A 177 1.86 -26.48 -14.49
CA GLU A 177 1.52 -27.51 -13.49
C GLU A 177 0.01 -27.79 -13.38
N LEU A 178 -0.83 -27.18 -14.22
CA LEU A 178 -2.30 -27.25 -14.18
C LEU A 178 -2.91 -26.84 -12.82
N LYS A 179 -2.24 -25.95 -12.09
CA LYS A 179 -2.69 -25.42 -10.78
C LYS A 179 -3.59 -24.20 -10.98
N TYR A 180 -4.83 -24.43 -11.39
CA TYR A 180 -5.79 -23.37 -11.73
C TYR A 180 -5.99 -22.32 -10.63
N ASN A 181 -5.96 -22.71 -9.35
CA ASN A 181 -6.15 -21.78 -8.22
C ASN A 181 -5.06 -20.70 -8.17
N ILE A 182 -3.79 -21.08 -8.38
CA ILE A 182 -2.66 -20.15 -8.37
C ILE A 182 -2.71 -19.27 -9.62
N ALA A 183 -3.12 -19.82 -10.76
CA ALA A 183 -3.29 -19.06 -11.99
C ALA A 183 -4.34 -17.96 -11.83
N VAL A 184 -5.50 -18.26 -11.22
CA VAL A 184 -6.56 -17.27 -10.95
C VAL A 184 -6.05 -16.15 -10.04
N ILE A 185 -5.33 -16.48 -8.97
CA ILE A 185 -4.74 -15.49 -8.06
C ILE A 185 -3.69 -14.64 -8.79
N GLY A 186 -2.80 -15.26 -9.58
CA GLY A 186 -1.79 -14.55 -10.35
C GLY A 186 -2.38 -13.59 -11.39
N ILE A 187 -3.44 -14.01 -12.10
CA ILE A 187 -4.19 -13.16 -13.03
C ILE A 187 -4.84 -12.00 -12.30
N TYR A 188 -5.46 -12.25 -11.15
CA TYR A 188 -6.05 -11.19 -10.33
C TYR A 188 -5.01 -10.14 -9.91
N LEU A 189 -3.85 -10.58 -9.43
CA LEU A 189 -2.74 -9.69 -9.06
C LEU A 189 -2.20 -8.89 -10.26
N LEU A 190 -2.10 -9.51 -11.43
CA LEU A 190 -1.73 -8.80 -12.67
C LEU A 190 -2.73 -7.70 -13.02
N VAL A 191 -4.03 -7.99 -12.95
CA VAL A 191 -5.08 -7.01 -13.24
C VAL A 191 -5.00 -5.85 -12.24
N LEU A 192 -4.82 -6.12 -10.95
CA LEU A 192 -4.62 -5.08 -9.94
C LEU A 192 -3.38 -4.22 -10.23
N ASN A 193 -2.28 -4.84 -10.64
CA ASN A 193 -1.05 -4.12 -10.94
C ASN A 193 -1.19 -3.23 -12.18
N ILE A 194 -1.84 -3.72 -13.24
CA ILE A 194 -2.16 -2.94 -14.45
C ILE A 194 -3.06 -1.75 -14.09
N GLN A 195 -4.10 -1.96 -13.28
CA GLN A 195 -4.95 -0.87 -12.81
C GLN A 195 -4.17 0.17 -11.99
N ALA A 196 -3.23 -0.29 -11.16
CA ALA A 196 -2.36 0.60 -10.39
C ALA A 196 -1.44 1.43 -11.31
N PHE A 197 -0.88 0.81 -12.36
CA PHE A 197 -0.06 1.50 -13.36
C PHE A 197 -0.87 2.59 -14.11
N LEU A 198 -2.10 2.27 -14.53
CA LEU A 198 -2.98 3.23 -15.19
C LEU A 198 -3.39 4.40 -14.28
N ARG A 199 -3.48 4.17 -12.96
CA ARG A 199 -3.80 5.20 -11.96
C ARG A 199 -2.59 5.96 -11.42
N PHE A 200 -1.37 5.53 -11.75
CA PHE A 200 -0.14 6.13 -11.22
C PHE A 200 -0.05 7.66 -11.45
N PRO A 201 -0.39 8.23 -12.63
CA PRO A 201 -0.33 9.68 -12.82
C PRO A 201 -1.19 10.46 -11.80
N TYR A 202 -2.37 9.94 -11.46
CA TYR A 202 -3.24 10.54 -10.44
C TYR A 202 -2.63 10.42 -9.03
N GLN A 203 -2.04 9.27 -8.70
CA GLN A 203 -1.36 9.08 -7.41
C GLN A 203 -0.14 9.99 -7.27
N PHE A 204 0.65 10.15 -8.34
CA PHE A 204 1.78 11.07 -8.36
C PHE A 204 1.35 12.52 -8.17
N PHE A 205 0.26 12.94 -8.82
CA PHE A 205 -0.29 14.27 -8.60
C PHE A 205 -0.77 14.48 -7.15
N ARG A 206 -1.48 13.50 -6.57
CA ARG A 206 -1.88 13.52 -5.15
C ARG A 206 -0.67 13.63 -4.22
N PHE A 207 0.40 12.89 -4.49
CA PHE A 207 1.66 12.99 -3.76
C PHE A 207 2.23 14.42 -3.78
N LEU A 208 2.25 15.08 -4.94
CA LEU A 208 2.75 16.46 -5.06
C LEU A 208 1.90 17.46 -4.27
N VAL A 209 0.57 17.33 -4.35
CA VAL A 209 -0.37 18.19 -3.60
C VAL A 209 -0.20 17.99 -2.09
N GLU A 210 -0.12 16.75 -1.63
CA GLU A 210 0.05 16.45 -0.21
C GLU A 210 1.39 16.97 0.31
N LYS A 211 2.45 16.91 -0.51
CA LYS A 211 3.77 17.46 -0.18
C LYS A 211 3.77 18.99 -0.08
N TYR A 212 2.97 19.67 -0.91
CA TYR A 212 2.79 21.12 -0.85
C TYR A 212 2.04 21.55 0.43
N ASP A 213 1.00 20.81 0.81
CA ASP A 213 0.17 21.11 1.99
C ASP A 213 0.88 20.75 3.31
N ARG A 214 1.59 19.61 3.35
CA ARG A 214 2.39 19.18 4.50
C ARG A 214 3.75 19.89 4.49
N GLN A 215 3.76 21.18 4.81
CA GLN A 215 4.97 21.92 5.16
C GLN A 215 5.52 21.41 6.51
N ARG A 216 6.24 20.29 6.51
CA ARG A 216 6.90 19.78 7.72
C ARG A 216 8.10 20.67 8.04
N GLU A 217 7.98 21.50 9.07
CA GLU A 217 9.08 22.29 9.64
C GLU A 217 10.26 21.42 10.12
N GLU A 218 10.01 20.13 10.44
CA GLU A 218 11.00 19.21 11.01
C GLU A 218 11.51 18.13 10.03
N ALA A 219 11.11 18.15 8.76
CA ALA A 219 11.57 17.15 7.80
C ALA A 219 13.05 17.38 7.43
N ALA A 220 13.82 16.29 7.33
CA ALA A 220 15.20 16.36 6.87
C ALA A 220 15.27 17.04 5.48
N VAL A 221 16.14 18.04 5.34
CA VAL A 221 16.29 18.80 4.08
C VAL A 221 17.37 18.15 3.23
N GLN A 222 17.01 17.73 2.01
CA GLN A 222 17.93 17.15 1.04
C GLN A 222 18.21 18.15 -0.10
N ALA A 223 19.48 18.50 -0.28
CA ALA A 223 19.89 19.35 -1.38
C ALA A 223 20.03 18.54 -2.69
N ILE A 224 19.38 18.99 -3.76
CA ILE A 224 19.48 18.40 -5.11
C ILE A 224 20.05 19.44 -6.07
N ARG A 225 21.09 19.05 -6.82
CA ARG A 225 21.64 19.89 -7.90
C ARG A 225 20.80 19.73 -9.15
N VAL A 226 20.46 20.85 -9.79
CA VAL A 226 19.58 20.90 -10.97
C VAL A 226 20.18 21.84 -12.02
N HIS A 227 20.10 21.46 -13.29
CA HIS A 227 20.47 22.35 -14.39
C HIS A 227 19.35 23.36 -14.67
N PRO A 228 19.67 24.63 -15.00
CA PRO A 228 18.67 25.68 -15.19
C PRO A 228 17.68 25.40 -16.33
N GLU A 229 18.07 24.58 -17.31
CA GLU A 229 17.26 24.17 -18.47
C GLU A 229 16.28 23.03 -18.16
N GLU A 230 16.43 22.33 -17.02
CA GLU A 230 15.49 21.28 -16.64
C GLU A 230 14.11 21.88 -16.43
N THR A 231 13.07 21.15 -16.85
CA THR A 231 11.68 21.60 -16.68
C THR A 231 11.22 21.39 -15.24
N VAL A 232 10.28 22.21 -14.77
CA VAL A 232 9.68 22.07 -13.43
C VAL A 232 9.14 20.66 -13.20
N LEU A 233 8.48 20.08 -14.22
CA LEU A 233 7.97 18.71 -14.16
C LEU A 233 9.10 17.66 -14.07
N ALA A 234 10.21 17.85 -14.80
CA ALA A 234 11.34 16.93 -14.72
C ALA A 234 11.99 16.95 -13.33
N VAL A 235 12.05 18.12 -12.69
CA VAL A 235 12.58 18.27 -11.32
C VAL A 235 11.64 17.67 -10.29
N SER A 236 10.31 17.80 -10.45
CA SER A 236 9.35 17.20 -9.52
C SER A 236 9.42 15.66 -9.49
N HIS A 237 9.85 15.03 -10.58
CA HIS A 237 10.12 13.58 -10.61
C HIS A 237 11.28 13.13 -9.72
N LYS A 238 12.14 14.05 -9.26
CA LYS A 238 13.26 13.77 -8.36
C LYS A 238 12.85 13.79 -6.88
N LEU A 239 11.63 14.22 -6.57
CA LEU A 239 11.12 14.30 -5.20
C LEU A 239 10.98 12.92 -4.53
N ARG A 240 11.39 12.85 -3.27
CA ARG A 240 11.33 11.68 -2.40
C ARG A 240 10.24 11.83 -1.32
N ARG A 241 9.82 10.70 -0.72
CA ARG A 241 8.92 10.68 0.46
C ARG A 241 9.69 10.97 1.75
N GLY A 242 9.05 11.57 2.74
CA GLY A 242 9.61 11.75 4.09
C GLY A 242 10.68 12.84 4.26
N CYS A 243 11.08 13.56 3.22
CA CYS A 243 12.06 14.65 3.29
C CYS A 243 11.62 15.89 2.49
N SER A 244 12.13 17.06 2.87
CA SER A 244 11.97 18.31 2.12
C SER A 244 13.18 18.52 1.21
N HIS A 245 13.01 19.15 0.06
CA HIS A 245 14.09 19.36 -0.90
C HIS A 245 14.49 20.82 -1.01
N LEU A 246 15.77 21.06 -1.24
CA LEU A 246 16.30 22.36 -1.61
C LEU A 246 17.06 22.21 -2.93
N PHE A 247 16.65 22.95 -3.96
CA PHE A 247 17.20 22.80 -5.29
C PHE A 247 18.31 23.83 -5.52
N TYR A 248 19.54 23.36 -5.73
CA TYR A 248 20.66 24.20 -6.15
C TYR A 248 20.67 24.30 -7.67
N VAL A 249 20.19 25.42 -8.20
CA VAL A 249 20.16 25.71 -9.63
C VAL A 249 21.51 26.29 -10.04
N GLN A 250 22.22 25.57 -10.90
CA GLN A 250 23.57 25.96 -11.33
C GLN A 250 23.57 27.36 -11.94
N GLY A 251 24.26 28.30 -11.28
CA GLY A 251 24.43 29.67 -11.75
C GLY A 251 23.25 30.62 -11.47
N ALA A 252 22.14 30.15 -10.91
CA ALA A 252 20.97 30.99 -10.62
C ALA A 252 20.68 31.15 -9.12
N GLY A 253 20.93 30.12 -8.30
CA GLY A 253 20.74 30.20 -6.84
C GLY A 253 20.05 28.99 -6.22
N LEU A 254 19.42 29.20 -5.07
CA LEU A 254 18.68 28.19 -4.31
C LEU A 254 17.18 28.38 -4.52
N LEU A 255 16.49 27.32 -4.96
CA LEU A 255 15.03 27.27 -5.13
C LEU A 255 14.43 26.34 -4.07
N ALA A 256 13.47 26.85 -3.30
CA ALA A 256 12.75 26.06 -2.32
C ALA A 256 11.77 25.08 -2.98
N GLU A 257 11.52 23.93 -2.35
CA GLU A 257 10.54 22.97 -2.85
C GLU A 257 9.14 23.56 -2.99
N GLU A 258 8.72 24.40 -2.04
CA GLU A 258 7.42 25.09 -2.08
C GLU A 258 7.26 25.93 -3.36
N GLN A 259 8.31 26.66 -3.77
CA GLN A 259 8.28 27.48 -4.98
C GLN A 259 8.15 26.61 -6.24
N LEU A 260 8.87 25.47 -6.27
CA LEU A 260 8.75 24.50 -7.36
C LEU A 260 7.33 23.92 -7.44
N LEU A 261 6.79 23.48 -6.31
CA LEU A 261 5.45 22.88 -6.24
C LEU A 261 4.36 23.91 -6.55
N HIS A 262 4.49 25.15 -6.09
CA HIS A 262 3.57 26.23 -6.39
C HIS A 262 3.51 26.51 -7.90
N ALA A 263 4.69 26.65 -8.53
CA ALA A 263 4.81 26.87 -9.97
C ALA A 263 4.21 25.70 -10.79
N LEU A 264 4.39 24.47 -10.31
CA LEU A 264 3.86 23.28 -10.98
C LEU A 264 2.33 23.16 -10.84
N LEU A 265 1.81 23.28 -9.61
CA LEU A 265 0.43 22.95 -9.27
C LEU A 265 -0.55 24.09 -9.56
N PHE A 266 -0.17 25.35 -9.30
CA PHE A 266 -1.06 26.50 -9.40
C PHE A 266 -0.78 27.38 -10.62
N GLU A 267 0.49 27.54 -11.00
CA GLU A 267 0.86 28.34 -12.17
C GLU A 267 0.92 27.54 -13.48
N GLN A 268 0.74 26.21 -13.40
CA GLN A 268 0.77 25.27 -14.52
C GLN A 268 2.05 25.36 -15.38
N LYS A 269 3.18 25.78 -14.78
CA LYS A 269 4.48 25.95 -15.45
C LYS A 269 5.22 24.62 -15.63
N HIS A 270 4.56 23.61 -16.20
CA HIS A 270 5.10 22.25 -16.36
C HIS A 270 6.41 22.22 -17.15
N ASP A 271 6.44 22.92 -18.30
CA ASP A 271 7.55 22.95 -19.25
C ASP A 271 8.48 24.16 -19.08
N ALA A 272 8.24 24.99 -18.05
CA ALA A 272 9.12 26.12 -17.78
C ALA A 272 10.48 25.62 -17.28
N ALA A 273 11.55 26.25 -17.75
CA ALA A 273 12.89 26.03 -17.24
C ALA A 273 12.98 26.47 -15.78
N VAL A 274 13.55 25.64 -14.90
CA VAL A 274 13.63 25.90 -13.45
C VAL A 274 14.43 27.16 -13.15
N GLY A 275 15.41 27.51 -14.00
CA GLY A 275 16.15 28.77 -13.88
C GLY A 275 15.30 30.03 -14.04
N LYS A 276 14.07 29.95 -14.59
CA LYS A 276 13.14 31.09 -14.70
C LYS A 276 12.29 31.31 -13.45
N LEU A 277 12.41 30.42 -12.44
CA LEU A 277 11.70 30.54 -11.16
C LEU A 277 12.50 31.31 -10.11
N LEU A 278 13.77 31.61 -10.39
CA LEU A 278 14.68 32.42 -9.59
C LEU A 278 14.84 33.81 -10.23
#